data_AF-A0A1G7R5S4-F1
#
_entry.id   AF-A0A1G7R5S4-F1
#
_cell.length_a   1.000
_cell.length_b   1.000
_cell.length_c   1.000
_cell.angle_alpha   90.00
_cell.angle_beta   90.00
_cell.angle_gamma   90.00
#
_symmetry.space_group_name_H-M   'P 1'
#
loop_
_entity.id
_entity.type
_entity.pdbx_description
1 polymer ?
#
loop_
_entity_poly.entity_id
_entity_poly.type
_entity_poly.pdbx_seq_one_letter_code
_entity_poly.pdbx_strand_id
1 'polypeptide(L)'
;MTTYQTKDVVYYGLLQPAPKRAWASEAPVGLELCRHPQQPPRYSILSQSREELDNPDNTPAISMWPYLIASAQTQRLNEISIYSEKGTTSDKLRFLYLNDFALSIWDEMDKHIQVMGRLHRPPRCAVLSFGMPFSD
;
A
#
# COMPACT_ATOMS: atom_id res chain seq x y z
N MET A 1 -44.74 -16.82 -17.46
CA MET A 1 -43.54 -17.29 -16.72
C MET A 1 -43.89 -17.39 -15.24
N THR A 2 -43.02 -18.02 -14.44
CA THR A 2 -43.39 -18.72 -13.19
C THR A 2 -43.48 -17.82 -11.95
N THR A 3 -44.33 -18.21 -10.99
CA THR A 3 -44.60 -17.54 -9.71
C THR A 3 -43.77 -18.11 -8.55
N TYR A 4 -43.20 -17.25 -7.70
CA TYR A 4 -42.95 -17.43 -6.25
C TYR A 4 -42.77 -15.99 -5.66
N GLN A 5 -43.46 -15.42 -4.64
CA GLN A 5 -44.17 -15.83 -3.41
C GLN A 5 -43.29 -16.16 -2.18
N THR A 6 -43.71 -15.63 -1.00
CA THR A 6 -43.30 -15.98 0.39
C THR A 6 -41.97 -15.37 0.91
N LYS A 7 -41.79 -14.90 2.18
CA LYS A 7 -42.63 -14.18 3.20
C LYS A 7 -41.80 -13.90 4.49
N ASP A 8 -42.23 -12.91 5.30
CA ASP A 8 -41.94 -12.68 6.75
C ASP A 8 -40.42 -12.61 7.13
N VAL A 9 -39.87 -12.44 8.35
CA VAL A 9 -40.23 -12.24 9.80
C VAL A 9 -39.21 -11.19 10.35
N VAL A 10 -39.38 -10.19 11.24
CA VAL A 10 -40.36 -9.73 12.26
C VAL A 10 -39.89 -9.87 13.74
N TYR A 11 -39.26 -8.80 14.29
CA TYR A 11 -38.93 -8.50 15.72
C TYR A 11 -37.86 -9.40 16.41
N TYR A 12 -37.17 -9.05 17.52
CA TYR A 12 -37.50 -8.22 18.70
C TYR A 12 -36.32 -7.36 19.22
N GLY A 13 -36.61 -6.45 20.16
CA GLY A 13 -35.68 -6.04 21.22
C GLY A 13 -36.41 -5.81 22.55
N LEU A 14 -35.77 -6.08 23.69
CA LEU A 14 -36.12 -5.56 25.03
C LEU A 14 -35.03 -5.89 26.09
N LEU A 15 -35.24 -5.41 27.32
CA LEU A 15 -34.24 -5.23 28.38
C LEU A 15 -33.98 -6.44 29.31
N GLN A 16 -32.73 -6.51 29.83
CA GLN A 16 -32.34 -6.95 31.19
C GLN A 16 -32.48 -8.45 31.58
N PRO A 17 -31.88 -8.91 32.72
CA PRO A 17 -31.02 -8.20 33.69
C PRO A 17 -29.59 -8.78 33.82
N ALA A 18 -28.73 -8.11 34.59
CA ALA A 18 -27.39 -8.60 34.93
C ALA A 18 -27.40 -9.62 36.09
N PRO A 19 -26.57 -10.68 36.05
CA PRO A 19 -26.34 -11.57 37.21
C PRO A 19 -25.48 -10.90 38.30
N LYS A 20 -25.54 -11.45 39.50
CA LYS A 20 -25.05 -10.82 40.75
C LYS A 20 -23.58 -11.15 41.05
N ARG A 21 -22.90 -10.29 41.81
CA ARG A 21 -21.54 -10.54 42.34
C ARG A 21 -21.46 -11.84 43.14
N ALA A 22 -20.47 -12.66 42.81
CA ALA A 22 -19.78 -13.58 43.71
C ALA A 22 -18.27 -13.45 43.44
N TRP A 23 -17.42 -13.73 44.43
CA TRP A 23 -15.98 -13.48 44.35
C TRP A 23 -15.16 -14.74 44.01
N ALA A 24 -13.98 -14.50 43.43
CA ALA A 24 -12.79 -15.35 43.42
C ALA A 24 -12.83 -16.71 42.67
N SER A 25 -12.39 -16.69 41.42
CA SER A 25 -11.21 -17.48 41.01
C SER A 25 -10.51 -16.87 39.78
N GLU A 26 -9.19 -16.93 39.83
CA GLU A 26 -8.17 -16.85 38.76
C GLU A 26 -8.58 -16.32 37.36
N ALA A 27 -7.98 -15.20 36.96
CA ALA A 27 -8.02 -14.74 35.58
C ALA A 27 -7.11 -15.61 34.69
N PRO A 28 -7.61 -16.22 33.59
CA PRO A 28 -6.77 -16.96 32.66
C PRO A 28 -5.82 -16.01 31.92
N VAL A 29 -4.55 -16.41 31.78
CA VAL A 29 -3.53 -15.66 31.03
C VAL A 29 -3.91 -15.63 29.54
N GLY A 30 -4.56 -14.55 29.13
CA GLY A 30 -5.32 -14.46 27.89
C GLY A 30 -4.86 -13.37 26.93
N LEU A 31 -3.63 -13.48 26.43
CA LEU A 31 -3.13 -12.79 25.22
C LEU A 31 -3.59 -11.33 25.04
N GLU A 32 -2.99 -10.41 25.79
CA GLU A 32 -2.84 -9.04 25.28
C GLU A 32 -1.93 -9.11 24.04
N LEU A 33 -2.56 -9.25 22.88
CA LEU A 33 -1.92 -9.04 21.58
C LEU A 33 -1.42 -7.60 21.54
N CYS A 34 -0.11 -7.43 21.75
CA CYS A 34 0.57 -6.15 21.70
C CYS A 34 0.18 -5.41 20.41
N ARG A 35 -0.72 -4.42 20.54
CA ARG A 35 -1.05 -3.49 19.46
C ARG A 35 0.11 -2.53 19.29
N HIS A 36 1.22 -3.05 18.76
CA HIS A 36 2.23 -2.21 18.13
C HIS A 36 1.48 -1.28 17.15
N PRO A 37 1.68 0.04 17.22
CA PRO A 37 1.16 0.92 16.20
C PRO A 37 1.75 0.46 14.88
N GLN A 38 0.89 -0.04 13.98
CA GLN A 38 1.27 -0.35 12.61
C GLN A 38 1.83 0.95 12.03
N GLN A 39 3.16 1.01 11.86
CA GLN A 39 3.81 2.22 11.38
C GLN A 39 3.21 2.56 10.01
N PRO A 40 2.96 3.86 9.71
CA PRO A 40 2.31 4.24 8.47
C PRO A 40 3.06 3.64 7.28
N PRO A 41 2.34 3.23 6.23
CA PRO A 41 2.98 2.71 5.04
C PRO A 41 3.80 3.83 4.40
N ARG A 42 5.11 3.61 4.24
CA ARG A 42 6.06 4.58 3.66
C ARG A 42 6.15 4.47 2.13
N TYR A 43 5.49 3.47 1.53
CA TYR A 43 5.62 3.10 0.13
C TYR A 43 4.26 2.75 -0.51
N SER A 44 4.10 3.12 -1.78
CA SER A 44 2.97 2.77 -2.64
C SER A 44 3.39 1.79 -3.75
N ILE A 45 2.53 0.81 -4.06
CA ILE A 45 2.73 -0.16 -5.15
C ILE A 45 2.14 0.41 -6.43
N LEU A 46 2.96 0.53 -7.48
CA LEU A 46 2.52 0.75 -8.85
C LEU A 46 2.80 -0.55 -9.63
N SER A 47 1.88 -0.97 -10.51
CA SER A 47 2.11 -2.08 -11.45
C SER A 47 2.12 -1.56 -12.87
N GLN A 48 3.10 -1.99 -13.67
CA GLN A 48 3.27 -1.52 -15.04
C GLN A 48 3.02 -2.64 -16.06
N SER A 49 2.21 -2.33 -17.08
CA SER A 49 1.90 -3.19 -18.22
C SER A 49 3.05 -3.26 -19.24
N ARG A 50 2.86 -3.92 -20.38
CA ARG A 50 3.82 -3.88 -21.49
C ARG A 50 3.86 -2.51 -22.14
N GLU A 51 2.70 -1.96 -22.44
CA GLU A 51 2.49 -0.70 -23.14
C GLU A 51 3.08 0.48 -22.35
N GLU A 52 3.01 0.41 -21.01
CA GLU A 52 3.65 1.38 -20.12
C GLU A 52 5.18 1.24 -20.11
N LEU A 53 5.74 0.03 -20.28
CA LEU A 53 7.19 -0.21 -20.30
C LEU A 53 7.84 0.06 -21.66
N ASP A 54 7.08 -0.04 -22.75
CA ASP A 54 7.55 0.31 -24.10
C ASP A 54 7.81 1.84 -24.23
N ASN A 55 7.28 2.66 -23.31
CA ASN A 55 7.68 4.07 -23.16
C ASN A 55 8.81 4.22 -22.11
N PRO A 56 10.03 4.64 -22.49
CA PRO A 56 11.15 4.78 -21.55
C PRO A 56 10.91 5.83 -20.45
N ASP A 57 10.08 6.86 -20.70
CA ASP A 57 9.79 7.91 -19.72
C ASP A 57 8.99 7.41 -18.51
N ASN A 58 8.42 6.21 -18.60
CA ASN A 58 7.73 5.55 -17.50
C ASN A 58 8.69 4.67 -16.66
N THR A 59 10.00 4.76 -16.89
CA THR A 59 11.04 4.20 -16.02
C THR A 59 11.67 5.32 -15.18
N PRO A 60 11.49 5.34 -13.84
CA PRO A 60 11.98 6.44 -13.00
C PRO A 60 13.48 6.75 -13.12
N ALA A 61 14.32 5.73 -13.31
CA ALA A 61 15.76 5.89 -13.52
C ALA A 61 16.13 6.63 -14.82
N ILE A 62 15.20 6.72 -15.79
CA ILE A 62 15.39 7.43 -17.06
C ILE A 62 14.82 8.85 -16.96
N SER A 63 13.59 9.01 -16.48
CA SER A 63 12.85 10.29 -16.55
C SER A 63 12.96 11.17 -15.30
N MET A 64 13.08 10.58 -14.11
CA MET A 64 13.03 11.34 -12.85
C MET A 64 14.31 12.17 -12.63
N TRP A 65 15.48 11.68 -13.03
CA TRP A 65 16.72 12.43 -12.89
C TRP A 65 16.79 13.68 -13.80
N PRO A 66 16.49 13.61 -15.12
CA PRO A 66 16.33 14.79 -15.95
C PRO A 66 15.29 15.77 -15.41
N TYR A 67 14.16 15.29 -14.88
CA TYR A 67 13.15 16.15 -14.26
C TYR A 67 13.67 16.90 -13.05
N LEU A 68 14.36 16.22 -12.12
CA LEU A 68 14.95 16.84 -10.93
C LEU A 68 16.04 17.87 -11.27
N ILE A 69 16.78 17.69 -12.36
CA ILE A 69 17.70 18.71 -12.89
C ILE A 69 16.91 19.90 -13.47
N ALA A 70 15.96 19.65 -14.37
CA ALA A 70 15.23 20.69 -15.10
C ALA A 70 14.37 21.57 -14.18
N SER A 71 13.82 21.00 -13.09
CA SER A 71 13.06 21.70 -12.06
C SER A 71 13.93 22.26 -10.91
N ALA A 72 15.25 22.11 -10.98
CA ALA A 72 16.22 22.47 -9.93
C ALA A 72 15.98 21.79 -8.55
N GLN A 73 15.22 20.68 -8.53
CA GLN A 73 14.83 19.95 -7.33
C GLN A 73 15.83 18.85 -6.89
N THR A 74 17.07 18.86 -7.40
CA THR A 74 18.06 17.78 -7.21
C THR A 74 18.34 17.39 -5.76
N GLN A 75 18.11 18.27 -4.78
CA GLN A 75 18.25 17.97 -3.35
C GLN A 75 17.26 16.89 -2.86
N ARG A 76 16.06 16.80 -3.46
CA ARG A 76 15.04 15.77 -3.15
C ARG A 76 15.49 14.35 -3.49
N LEU A 77 16.59 14.16 -4.25
CA LEU A 77 17.17 12.84 -4.52
C LEU A 77 17.49 12.05 -3.25
N ASN A 78 17.86 12.74 -2.16
CA ASN A 78 18.16 12.13 -0.86
C ASN A 78 16.90 11.62 -0.12
N GLU A 79 15.73 12.13 -0.49
CA GLU A 79 14.43 11.78 0.09
C GLU A 79 13.69 10.73 -0.73
N ILE A 80 14.13 10.49 -1.98
CA ILE A 80 13.52 9.57 -2.94
C ILE A 80 14.08 8.16 -2.74
N SER A 81 13.17 7.18 -2.67
CA SER A 81 13.50 5.75 -2.67
C SER A 81 12.54 5.00 -3.59
N ILE A 82 13.06 4.42 -4.67
CA ILE A 82 12.28 3.66 -5.65
C ILE A 82 12.88 2.28 -5.83
N TYR A 83 12.11 1.24 -5.56
CA TYR A 83 12.49 -0.15 -5.79
C TYR A 83 11.65 -0.76 -6.92
N SER A 84 12.20 -1.72 -7.66
CA SER A 84 11.50 -2.46 -8.71
C SER A 84 11.58 -3.96 -8.49
N GLU A 85 10.50 -4.65 -8.82
CA GLU A 85 10.43 -6.11 -8.85
C GLU A 85 9.87 -6.56 -10.21
N LYS A 86 10.36 -7.69 -10.72
CA LYS A 86 9.84 -8.27 -11.97
C LYS A 86 8.47 -8.88 -11.70
N GLY A 87 7.46 -8.44 -12.44
CA GLY A 87 6.12 -9.00 -12.37
C GLY A 87 6.03 -10.41 -12.97
N THR A 88 5.08 -11.19 -12.48
CA THR A 88 4.92 -12.63 -12.77
C THR A 88 3.85 -12.96 -13.81
N THR A 89 3.17 -11.95 -14.35
CA THR A 89 2.00 -12.07 -15.24
C THR A 89 2.19 -11.24 -16.51
N SER A 90 1.55 -11.63 -17.62
CA SER A 90 1.62 -10.91 -18.90
C SER A 90 1.29 -9.42 -18.79
N ASP A 91 0.29 -9.11 -17.96
CA ASP A 91 -0.36 -7.79 -17.90
C ASP A 91 0.30 -6.86 -16.87
N LYS A 92 1.19 -7.40 -16.04
CA LYS A 92 1.96 -6.71 -15.01
C LYS A 92 3.39 -7.25 -15.04
N LEU A 93 4.25 -6.59 -15.81
CA LEU A 93 5.61 -7.02 -16.11
C LEU A 93 6.66 -6.42 -15.14
N ARG A 94 6.35 -5.28 -14.53
CA ARG A 94 7.16 -4.65 -13.47
C ARG A 94 6.26 -4.12 -12.36
N PHE A 95 6.65 -4.34 -11.11
CA PHE A 95 6.14 -3.58 -9.97
C PHE A 95 7.16 -2.52 -9.59
N LEU A 96 6.68 -1.34 -9.20
CA LEU A 96 7.48 -0.28 -8.60
C LEU A 96 6.96 0.00 -7.18
N TYR A 97 7.89 0.19 -6.24
CA TYR A 97 7.62 0.59 -4.86
C TYR A 97 8.22 1.97 -4.66
N LEU A 98 7.39 3.00 -4.75
CA LEU A 98 7.76 4.41 -4.59
C LEU A 98 7.48 4.82 -3.16
N ASN A 99 8.43 5.47 -2.48
CA ASN A 99 8.12 6.16 -1.23
C ASN A 99 7.29 7.43 -1.48
N ASP A 100 6.72 8.03 -0.42
CA ASP A 100 5.80 9.16 -0.59
C ASP A 100 6.43 10.35 -1.34
N PHE A 101 7.72 10.63 -1.14
CA PHE A 101 8.47 11.64 -1.91
C PHE A 101 8.61 11.25 -3.39
N ALA A 102 9.00 10.02 -3.69
CA ALA A 102 9.07 9.52 -5.06
C ALA A 102 7.71 9.56 -5.77
N LEU A 103 6.63 9.25 -5.06
CA LEU A 103 5.26 9.33 -5.58
C LEU A 103 4.87 10.79 -5.89
N SER A 104 5.17 11.74 -4.99
CA SER A 104 4.91 13.16 -5.27
C SER A 104 5.65 13.66 -6.52
N ILE A 105 6.91 13.29 -6.73
CA ILE A 105 7.63 13.63 -7.97
C ILE A 105 7.01 12.94 -9.20
N TRP A 106 6.52 11.71 -9.06
CA TRP A 106 5.86 10.97 -10.15
C TRP A 106 4.54 11.64 -10.58
N ASP A 107 3.76 12.14 -9.62
CA ASP A 107 2.56 12.96 -9.89
C ASP A 107 2.92 14.37 -10.41
N GLU A 108 3.98 15.01 -9.90
CA GLU A 108 4.56 16.27 -10.43
C GLU A 108 5.12 16.15 -11.87
N MET A 109 5.26 14.92 -12.38
CA MET A 109 5.69 14.57 -13.75
C MET A 109 4.51 14.13 -14.66
N ASP A 110 3.26 14.30 -14.23
CA ASP A 110 2.04 13.81 -14.89
C ASP A 110 2.04 12.28 -15.15
N LYS A 111 2.82 11.50 -14.38
CA LYS A 111 2.95 10.03 -14.56
C LYS A 111 1.90 9.24 -13.78
N HIS A 112 0.63 9.52 -14.04
CA HIS A 112 -0.48 8.83 -13.40
C HIS A 112 -0.49 7.32 -13.74
N ILE A 113 -0.15 6.49 -12.75
CA ILE A 113 -0.20 5.02 -12.82
C ILE A 113 -1.08 4.50 -11.68
N GLN A 114 -1.82 3.41 -11.90
CA GLN A 114 -2.71 2.86 -10.89
C GLN A 114 -1.94 2.38 -9.64
N VAL A 115 -2.17 3.05 -8.51
CA VAL A 115 -1.70 2.59 -7.19
C VAL A 115 -2.48 1.35 -6.78
N MET A 116 -1.79 0.20 -6.77
CA MET A 116 -2.35 -1.11 -6.44
C MET A 116 -2.49 -1.37 -4.94
N GLY A 117 -1.79 -0.61 -4.10
CA GLY A 117 -1.77 -0.79 -2.65
C GLY A 117 -0.65 0.01 -1.97
N ARG A 118 -0.48 -0.18 -0.66
CA ARG A 118 0.56 0.47 0.15
C ARG A 118 1.21 -0.51 1.12
N LEU A 119 2.45 -0.23 1.53
CA LEU A 119 3.31 -1.07 2.36
C LEU A 119 4.24 -0.23 3.24
N HIS A 120 4.71 -0.81 4.34
CA HIS A 120 5.67 -0.14 5.22
C HIS A 120 7.12 -0.20 4.70
N ARG A 121 7.54 -1.33 4.09
CA ARG A 121 8.88 -1.52 3.49
C ARG A 121 8.81 -2.35 2.20
N PRO A 122 9.68 -2.11 1.21
CA PRO A 122 9.74 -2.89 -0.03
C PRO A 122 9.98 -4.40 0.23
N PRO A 123 9.52 -5.29 -0.67
CA PRO A 123 9.87 -6.70 -0.63
C PRO A 123 11.39 -6.92 -0.69
N ARG A 124 11.90 -7.97 -0.04
CA ARG A 124 13.34 -8.31 -0.04
C ARG A 124 13.89 -8.70 -1.42
N CYS A 125 13.00 -9.02 -2.35
CA CYS A 125 13.27 -9.34 -3.76
C CYS A 125 13.25 -8.09 -4.67
N ALA A 126 12.79 -6.94 -4.19
CA ALA A 126 12.78 -5.70 -4.96
C ALA A 126 14.15 -5.01 -4.93
N VAL A 127 14.63 -4.56 -6.09
CA VAL A 127 15.96 -3.94 -6.27
C VAL A 127 15.83 -2.43 -6.33
N LEU A 128 16.72 -1.69 -5.64
CA LEU A 128 16.75 -0.23 -5.72
C LEU A 128 16.99 0.20 -7.17
N SER A 129 16.06 0.98 -7.71
CA SER A 129 16.05 1.44 -9.11
C SER A 129 16.48 2.89 -9.24
N PHE A 130 16.12 3.72 -8.26
CA PHE A 130 16.43 5.14 -8.25
C PHE A 130 16.37 5.73 -6.83
N GLY A 131 17.13 6.81 -6.62
CA GLY A 131 17.27 7.48 -5.33
C GLY A 131 18.18 6.73 -4.35
N MET A 132 17.96 6.95 -3.05
CA MET A 132 18.72 6.35 -1.96
C MET A 132 18.01 5.12 -1.39
N PRO A 133 18.75 4.11 -0.87
CA PRO A 133 18.15 2.99 -0.17
C PRO A 133 17.50 3.45 1.14
N PHE A 134 16.47 2.74 1.61
CA PHE A 134 15.91 3.01 2.93
C PHE A 134 16.94 2.71 4.02
N SER A 135 17.06 3.61 5.00
CA SER A 135 17.64 3.31 6.31
C SER A 135 16.59 2.66 7.21
N ASP A 136 17.07 1.78 8.10
CA ASP A 136 16.25 1.02 9.05
C ASP A 136 15.79 1.86 10.25
#